data_AF-A0A6V2LA52-F1
#
_entry.id   AF-A0A6V2LA52-F1
#
_cell.length_a   1.000
_cell.length_b   1.000
_cell.length_c   1.000
_cell.angle_alpha   90.00
_cell.angle_beta   90.00
_cell.angle_gamma   90.00
#
_symmetry.space_group_name_H-M   'P 1'
#
loop_
_entity.id
_entity.type
_entity.pdbx_description
1 polymer ?
#
loop_
_entity_poly.entity_id
_entity_poly.type
_entity_poly.pdbx_seq_one_letter_code
_entity_poly.pdbx_strand_id
1 'polypeptide(L)'
;MWLQEFITREHLAGSTGKVAPPIVSRMFQFTSDGMIGYNHARKIAFIPFPFPHAQITAFFILVSMVYIPFLMLSYVNNIAFAAILNFFTVLCFAGLYEVSRELENPFVNVPNDLPLNNFQAQFNEALLVLYAGYHPDAWWQTEQEFHHSKHSTTSKTEKEIPSPETAPTDAAATAVALSTVTEESLHENPTSPTKDAFQDEENAKRSSLVWAGDEEEARNKWVEEKNAKQEEALEEGRTESS
;
A
#
# COMPACT_ATOMS: atom_id res chain seq x y z
N MET A 1 -9.37 -3.10 -14.74
CA MET A 1 -9.69 -2.51 -16.07
C MET A 1 -11.18 -2.25 -16.27
N TRP A 2 -12.10 -3.10 -15.80
CA TRP A 2 -13.55 -2.88 -15.98
C TRP A 2 -14.06 -1.52 -15.44
N LEU A 3 -13.56 -1.06 -14.29
CA LEU A 3 -13.98 0.21 -13.70
C LEU A 3 -13.51 1.43 -14.51
N GLN A 4 -12.29 1.36 -15.06
CA GLN A 4 -11.74 2.42 -15.91
C GLN A 4 -12.48 2.49 -17.25
N GLU A 5 -12.83 1.32 -17.81
CA GLU A 5 -13.69 1.22 -18.99
C GLU A 5 -15.07 1.85 -18.72
N PHE A 6 -15.66 1.54 -17.57
CA PHE A 6 -16.93 2.13 -17.14
C PHE A 6 -16.85 3.66 -17.05
N ILE A 7 -15.84 4.21 -16.37
CA ILE A 7 -15.64 5.66 -16.26
C ILE A 7 -15.52 6.30 -17.66
N THR A 8 -14.76 5.67 -18.55
CA THR A 8 -14.57 6.17 -19.92
C THR A 8 -15.88 6.17 -20.71
N ARG A 9 -16.65 5.08 -20.63
CA ARG A 9 -17.92 4.94 -21.34
C ARG A 9 -18.96 5.96 -20.86
N GLU A 10 -19.10 6.13 -19.55
CA GLU A 10 -20.07 7.08 -18.99
C GLU A 10 -19.67 8.55 -19.25
N HIS A 11 -18.36 8.83 -19.30
CA HIS A 11 -17.87 10.15 -19.69
C HIS A 11 -18.19 10.48 -21.15
N LEU A 12 -17.94 9.53 -22.06
CA LEU A 12 -18.25 9.68 -23.49
C LEU A 12 -19.77 9.74 -23.75
N ALA A 13 -20.58 9.03 -22.97
CA ALA A 13 -22.04 9.11 -23.02
C ALA A 13 -22.61 10.43 -22.47
N GLY A 14 -21.79 11.26 -21.84
CA GLY A 14 -22.19 12.54 -21.25
C GLY A 14 -22.90 12.42 -19.90
N SER A 15 -22.96 11.22 -19.30
CA SER A 15 -23.61 10.99 -18.00
C SER A 15 -22.93 11.73 -16.85
N THR A 16 -21.64 12.07 -16.99
CA THR A 16 -20.89 12.82 -15.97
C THR A 16 -21.16 14.33 -16.00
N GLY A 17 -21.93 14.84 -16.97
CA GLY A 17 -22.18 16.27 -17.16
C GLY A 17 -20.98 17.03 -17.78
N LYS A 18 -21.01 18.36 -17.70
CA LYS A 18 -19.94 19.24 -18.23
C LYS A 18 -18.75 19.31 -17.27
N VAL A 19 -17.98 18.23 -17.19
CA VAL A 19 -16.80 18.14 -16.32
C VAL A 19 -15.52 18.29 -17.13
N ALA A 20 -14.57 19.08 -16.62
CA ALA A 20 -13.30 19.30 -17.29
C ALA A 20 -12.44 18.02 -17.31
N PRO A 21 -11.71 17.73 -18.41
CA PRO A 21 -10.88 16.53 -18.53
C PRO A 21 -9.91 16.25 -17.35
N PRO A 22 -9.29 17.24 -16.69
CA PRO A 22 -8.42 17.00 -15.54
C PRO A 22 -9.10 16.32 -14.34
N ILE A 23 -10.41 16.52 -14.16
CA ILE A 23 -11.16 15.91 -13.04
C ILE A 23 -11.36 14.42 -13.28
N VAL A 24 -11.68 14.03 -14.52
CA VAL A 24 -11.83 12.62 -14.90
C VAL A 24 -10.48 11.90 -14.84
N SER A 25 -9.40 12.57 -15.27
CA SER A 25 -8.03 12.06 -15.12
C SER A 25 -7.69 11.71 -13.66
N ARG A 26 -8.13 12.54 -12.71
CA ARG A 26 -7.93 12.29 -11.27
C ARG A 26 -8.67 11.04 -10.77
N MET A 27 -9.84 10.71 -11.32
CA MET A 27 -10.53 9.46 -10.97
C MET A 27 -9.74 8.22 -11.40
N PHE A 28 -9.08 8.27 -12.56
CA PHE A 28 -8.20 7.20 -13.01
C PHE A 28 -6.97 7.05 -12.11
N GLN A 29 -6.40 8.18 -11.65
CA GLN A 29 -5.29 8.18 -10.70
C GLN A 29 -5.68 7.48 -9.39
N PHE A 30 -6.78 7.88 -8.75
CA PHE A 30 -7.22 7.24 -7.50
C PHE A 30 -7.53 5.75 -7.67
N THR A 31 -8.10 5.35 -8.82
CA THR A 31 -8.32 3.93 -9.13
C THR A 31 -6.98 3.18 -9.25
N SER A 32 -5.98 3.79 -9.89
CA SER A 32 -4.64 3.23 -10.03
C SER A 32 -3.94 3.12 -8.67
N ASP A 33 -4.02 4.14 -7.82
CA ASP A 33 -3.44 4.15 -6.48
C ASP A 33 -4.06 3.05 -5.60
N GLY A 34 -5.37 2.86 -5.69
CA GLY A 34 -6.06 1.73 -5.03
C GLY A 34 -5.54 0.37 -5.51
N MET A 35 -5.26 0.21 -6.81
CA MET A 35 -4.66 -1.02 -7.34
C MET A 35 -3.23 -1.24 -6.84
N ILE A 36 -2.43 -0.18 -6.64
CA ILE A 36 -1.09 -0.29 -6.04
C ILE A 36 -1.20 -0.83 -4.61
N GLY A 37 -2.09 -0.28 -3.79
CA GLY A 37 -2.34 -0.74 -2.42
C GLY A 37 -2.77 -2.22 -2.37
N TYR A 38 -3.68 -2.62 -3.25
CA TYR A 38 -4.08 -4.02 -3.39
C TYR A 38 -2.90 -4.94 -3.75
N ASN A 39 -2.05 -4.54 -4.69
CA ASN A 39 -0.87 -5.33 -5.06
C ASN A 39 0.17 -5.40 -3.94
N HIS A 40 0.31 -4.36 -3.10
CA HIS A 40 1.16 -4.43 -1.90
C HIS A 40 0.63 -5.44 -0.89
N ALA A 41 -0.67 -5.41 -0.58
CA ALA A 41 -1.29 -6.41 0.29
C ALA A 41 -1.14 -7.83 -0.29
N ARG A 42 -1.31 -7.99 -1.61
CA ARG A 42 -1.11 -9.25 -2.32
C ARG A 42 0.34 -9.76 -2.17
N LYS A 43 1.35 -8.90 -2.28
CA LYS A 43 2.75 -9.29 -2.06
C LYS A 43 2.96 -9.85 -0.66
N ILE A 44 2.45 -9.17 0.37
CA ILE A 44 2.57 -9.63 1.76
C ILE A 44 1.84 -10.97 1.97
N ALA A 45 0.68 -11.16 1.33
CA ALA A 45 -0.09 -12.39 1.48
C ALA A 45 0.53 -13.61 0.76
N PHE A 46 1.21 -13.42 -0.37
CA PHE A 46 1.71 -14.52 -1.21
C PHE A 46 3.22 -14.76 -1.12
N ILE A 47 3.98 -13.82 -0.57
CA ILE A 47 5.43 -13.97 -0.41
C ILE A 47 5.69 -14.34 1.06
N PRO A 48 5.81 -15.65 1.38
CA PRO A 48 6.07 -16.07 2.75
C PRO A 48 7.48 -15.66 3.19
N PHE A 49 7.69 -15.61 4.50
CA PHE A 49 9.01 -15.37 5.05
C PHE A 49 9.99 -16.46 4.61
N PRO A 50 11.29 -16.13 4.38
CA PRO A 50 12.25 -17.11 3.88
C PRO A 50 12.35 -18.33 4.78
N PHE A 51 11.99 -19.50 4.24
CA PHE A 51 11.99 -20.76 4.98
C PHE A 51 13.31 -21.06 5.70
N PRO A 52 14.50 -20.89 5.09
CA PRO A 52 15.76 -21.15 5.79
C PRO A 52 15.96 -20.26 7.02
N HIS A 53 15.51 -19.01 6.96
CA HIS A 53 15.61 -18.10 8.10
C HIS A 53 14.67 -18.55 9.22
N ALA A 54 13.43 -18.93 8.91
CA ALA A 54 12.50 -19.47 9.92
C ALA A 54 13.08 -20.69 10.64
N GLN A 55 13.73 -21.60 9.89
CA GLN A 55 14.37 -22.80 10.46
C GLN A 55 15.56 -22.46 11.37
N ILE A 56 16.44 -21.57 10.95
CA ILE A 56 17.60 -21.17 11.76
C ILE A 56 17.16 -20.47 13.04
N THR A 57 16.16 -19.59 12.97
CA THR A 57 15.61 -18.93 14.16
C THR A 57 14.97 -19.93 15.13
N ALA A 58 14.18 -20.88 14.62
CA ALA A 58 13.58 -21.93 15.46
C ALA A 58 14.66 -22.80 16.14
N PHE A 59 15.69 -23.19 15.39
CA PHE A 59 16.82 -23.95 15.93
C PHE A 59 17.60 -23.15 16.99
N PHE A 60 17.86 -21.87 16.75
CA PHE A 60 18.52 -20.98 17.71
C PHE A 60 17.77 -20.91 19.04
N ILE A 61 16.44 -20.81 19.01
CA ILE A 61 15.60 -20.78 20.23
C ILE A 61 15.66 -22.13 20.96
N LEU A 62 15.62 -23.25 20.23
CA LEU A 62 15.74 -24.60 20.81
C LEU A 62 17.09 -24.78 21.53
N VAL A 63 18.19 -24.39 20.89
CA VAL A 63 19.53 -24.45 21.51
C VAL A 63 19.61 -23.53 22.72
N SER A 64 19.10 -22.30 22.60
CA SER A 64 19.06 -21.31 23.68
C SER A 64 18.29 -21.81 24.91
N MET A 65 17.20 -22.56 24.74
CA MET A 65 16.44 -23.16 25.84
C MET A 65 17.26 -24.14 26.69
N VAL A 66 18.22 -24.84 26.10
CA VAL A 66 19.11 -25.77 26.81
C VAL A 66 20.37 -25.06 27.30
N TYR A 67 20.96 -24.18 26.50
CA TYR A 67 22.23 -23.54 26.82
C TYR A 67 22.14 -22.51 27.95
N ILE A 68 21.05 -21.72 27.99
CA ILE A 68 20.85 -20.68 29.02
C ILE A 68 20.76 -21.24 30.45
N PRO A 69 20.02 -22.33 30.75
CA PRO A 69 20.01 -22.89 32.10
C PRO A 69 21.38 -23.45 32.52
N PHE A 70 22.15 -24.03 31.58
CA PHE A 70 23.53 -24.46 31.87
C PHE A 70 24.43 -23.28 32.23
N LEU A 71 24.34 -22.16 31.50
CA LEU A 71 25.06 -20.94 31.84
C LEU A 71 24.67 -20.40 33.22
N MET A 72 23.37 -20.34 33.53
CA MET A 72 22.89 -19.84 34.82
C MET A 72 23.42 -20.66 35.99
N LEU A 73 23.51 -21.99 35.85
CA LEU A 73 24.07 -22.86 36.87
C LEU A 73 25.58 -22.65 37.09
N SER A 74 26.32 -22.30 36.02
CA SER A 74 27.77 -22.09 36.11
C SER A 74 28.17 -20.71 36.64
N TYR A 75 27.35 -19.68 36.42
CA TYR A 75 27.73 -18.29 36.73
C TYR A 75 27.03 -17.71 37.95
N VAL A 76 25.93 -18.29 38.42
CA VAL A 76 25.15 -17.76 39.54
C VAL A 76 25.24 -18.68 40.75
N ASN A 77 25.86 -18.19 41.82
CA ASN A 77 26.05 -18.98 43.05
C ASN A 77 24.73 -19.26 43.80
N ASN A 78 23.75 -18.36 43.71
CA ASN A 78 22.45 -18.52 44.38
C ASN A 78 21.44 -19.20 43.44
N ILE A 79 21.05 -20.42 43.78
CA ILE A 79 20.13 -21.26 42.97
C ILE A 79 18.75 -20.60 42.78
N ALA A 80 18.21 -19.96 43.81
CA ALA A 80 16.89 -19.31 43.71
C ALA A 80 16.93 -18.13 42.73
N PHE A 81 17.99 -17.33 42.79
CA PHE A 81 18.19 -16.21 41.86
C PHE A 81 18.46 -16.70 40.43
N ALA A 82 19.24 -17.78 40.27
CA ALA A 82 19.50 -18.42 38.98
C ALA A 82 18.21 -18.93 38.32
N ALA A 83 17.31 -19.54 39.09
CA ALA A 83 16.02 -20.03 38.59
C ALA A 83 15.11 -18.90 38.09
N ILE A 84 15.03 -17.79 38.84
CA ILE A 84 14.24 -16.61 38.46
C ILE A 84 14.79 -15.99 37.17
N LEU A 85 16.10 -15.75 37.10
CA LEU A 85 16.73 -15.18 35.91
C LEU A 85 16.60 -16.10 34.69
N ASN A 86 16.77 -17.40 34.87
CA ASN A 86 16.57 -18.38 33.80
C ASN A 86 15.13 -18.33 33.27
N PHE A 87 14.13 -18.31 34.16
CA PHE A 87 12.72 -18.22 33.78
C PHE A 87 12.45 -16.97 32.93
N PHE A 88 12.86 -15.79 33.38
CA PHE A 88 12.65 -14.56 32.62
C PHE A 88 13.41 -14.53 31.28
N THR A 89 14.61 -15.09 31.25
CA THR A 89 15.43 -15.12 30.02
C THR A 89 14.78 -16.02 28.97
N VAL A 90 14.40 -17.25 29.35
CA VAL A 90 13.72 -18.18 28.44
C VAL A 90 12.34 -17.66 28.03
N LEU A 91 11.59 -17.06 28.96
CA LEU A 91 10.31 -16.41 28.67
C LEU A 91 10.45 -15.30 27.62
N CYS A 92 11.49 -14.47 27.74
CA CYS A 92 11.75 -13.37 26.79
C CYS A 92 12.03 -13.91 25.38
N PHE A 93 12.94 -14.89 25.26
CA PHE A 93 13.28 -15.48 23.96
C PHE A 93 12.11 -16.24 23.33
N ALA A 94 11.39 -17.06 24.12
CA ALA A 94 10.23 -17.80 23.64
C ALA A 94 9.08 -16.86 23.24
N GLY A 95 8.81 -15.84 24.06
CA GLY A 95 7.79 -14.84 23.78
C GLY A 95 8.09 -14.04 22.50
N LEU A 96 9.34 -13.61 22.31
CA LEU A 96 9.74 -12.88 21.10
C LEU A 96 9.62 -13.75 19.84
N TYR A 97 9.95 -15.03 19.93
CA TYR A 97 9.79 -15.99 18.85
C TYR A 97 8.32 -16.17 18.46
N GLU A 98 7.44 -16.35 19.44
CA GLU A 98 6.00 -16.49 19.20
C GLU A 98 5.39 -15.23 18.59
N VAL A 99 5.73 -14.03 19.09
CA VAL A 99 5.28 -12.76 18.50
C VAL A 99 5.75 -12.62 17.04
N SER A 100 7.01 -12.98 16.76
CA SER A 100 7.54 -12.92 15.39
C SER A 100 6.77 -13.87 14.46
N ARG A 101 6.39 -15.05 14.95
CA ARG A 101 5.57 -16.03 14.21
C ARG A 101 4.15 -15.54 13.98
N GLU A 102 3.54 -14.87 14.96
CA GLU A 102 2.21 -14.27 14.79
C GLU A 102 2.21 -13.14 13.74
N LEU A 103 3.24 -12.29 13.75
CA LEU A 103 3.37 -11.15 12.84
C LEU A 103 3.70 -11.54 11.39
N GLU A 104 4.18 -12.76 11.14
CA GLU A 104 4.46 -13.25 9.79
C GLU A 104 3.19 -13.34 8.92
N ASN A 105 2.04 -13.68 9.52
CA ASN A 105 0.78 -13.90 8.81
C ASN A 105 -0.33 -12.95 9.31
N PRO A 106 -0.25 -11.65 8.94
CA PRO A 106 -1.09 -10.60 9.53
C PRO A 106 -2.58 -10.69 9.14
N PHE A 107 -2.95 -11.55 8.19
CA PHE A 107 -4.33 -11.69 7.69
C PHE A 107 -5.08 -12.92 8.22
N VAL A 108 -4.42 -13.81 8.98
CA VAL A 108 -4.97 -15.12 9.37
C VAL A 108 -4.95 -15.34 10.89
N ASN A 109 -4.04 -14.70 11.61
CA ASN A 109 -3.79 -14.97 13.04
C ASN A 109 -4.72 -14.19 13.99
N VAL A 110 -5.92 -14.71 14.22
CA VAL A 110 -6.87 -14.20 15.24
C VAL A 110 -6.27 -14.36 16.65
N PRO A 111 -6.32 -13.36 17.55
CA PRO A 111 -7.08 -12.10 17.47
C PRO A 111 -6.27 -10.87 17.01
N ASN A 112 -4.98 -11.04 16.71
CA ASN A 112 -4.07 -9.94 16.35
C ASN A 112 -4.00 -9.70 14.84
N ASP A 113 -4.95 -10.24 14.08
CA ASP A 113 -5.07 -10.07 12.64
C ASP A 113 -5.64 -8.71 12.26
N LEU A 114 -5.40 -8.29 11.02
CA LEU A 114 -6.04 -7.10 10.48
C LEU A 114 -7.56 -7.37 10.34
N PRO A 115 -8.43 -6.49 10.86
CA PRO A 115 -9.87 -6.66 10.78
C PRO A 115 -10.39 -6.32 9.37
N LEU A 116 -10.07 -7.16 8.38
CA LEU A 116 -10.40 -6.95 6.97
C LEU A 116 -11.91 -6.78 6.73
N ASN A 117 -12.73 -7.53 7.48
CA ASN A 117 -14.18 -7.40 7.41
C ASN A 117 -14.67 -6.01 7.84
N ASN A 118 -14.03 -5.43 8.87
CA ASN A 118 -14.36 -4.08 9.33
C ASN A 118 -13.94 -3.03 8.31
N PHE A 119 -12.75 -3.17 7.71
CA PHE A 119 -12.30 -2.27 6.64
C PHE A 119 -13.22 -2.32 5.41
N GLN A 120 -13.68 -3.52 5.02
CA GLN A 120 -14.64 -3.65 3.93
C GLN A 120 -16.00 -3.01 4.29
N ALA A 121 -16.47 -3.16 5.53
CA ALA A 121 -17.69 -2.53 5.99
C ALA A 121 -17.61 -1.00 5.95
N GLN A 122 -16.50 -0.43 6.45
CA GLN A 122 -16.24 1.02 6.40
C GLN A 122 -16.15 1.54 4.96
N PHE A 123 -15.53 0.78 4.06
CA PHE A 123 -15.47 1.14 2.65
C PHE A 123 -16.87 1.14 2.00
N ASN A 124 -17.70 0.13 2.29
CA ASN A 124 -19.07 0.07 1.79
C ASN A 124 -19.94 1.22 2.34
N GLU A 125 -19.76 1.58 3.61
CA GLU A 125 -20.43 2.72 4.24
C GLU A 125 -20.03 4.04 3.57
N ALA A 126 -18.75 4.25 3.31
CA ALA A 126 -18.27 5.44 2.61
C ALA A 126 -18.87 5.57 1.19
N LEU A 127 -19.03 4.47 0.47
CA LEU A 127 -19.69 4.45 -0.84
C LEU A 127 -21.18 4.79 -0.74
N LEU A 128 -21.88 4.30 0.29
CA LEU A 128 -23.29 4.62 0.53
C LEU A 128 -23.49 6.10 0.87
N VAL A 129 -22.63 6.67 1.71
CA VAL A 129 -22.65 8.11 2.03
C VAL A 129 -22.39 8.95 0.79
N LEU A 130 -21.41 8.57 -0.04
CA LEU A 130 -21.13 9.23 -1.32
C LEU A 130 -22.36 9.19 -2.26
N TYR A 131 -23.03 8.05 -2.34
CA TYR A 131 -24.23 7.88 -3.17
C TYR A 131 -25.43 8.67 -2.65
N ALA A 132 -25.66 8.67 -1.34
CA ALA A 132 -26.79 9.34 -0.72
C ALA A 132 -26.72 10.88 -0.82
N GLY A 133 -25.55 11.44 -1.15
CA GLY A 133 -25.35 12.89 -1.27
C GLY A 133 -25.50 13.65 0.06
N TYR A 134 -25.64 12.94 1.17
CA TYR A 134 -25.81 13.48 2.51
C TYR A 134 -24.59 13.11 3.34
N HIS A 135 -23.83 14.11 3.77
CA HIS A 135 -22.79 13.91 4.78
C HIS A 135 -23.47 13.81 6.16
N PRO A 136 -23.25 12.77 6.97
CA PRO A 136 -23.89 12.66 8.28
C PRO A 136 -23.59 13.84 9.21
N ASP A 137 -22.47 14.55 8.99
CA ASP A 137 -22.14 15.80 9.68
C ASP A 137 -22.58 17.10 8.96
N ALA A 138 -23.46 17.03 7.94
CA ALA A 138 -24.05 18.21 7.31
C ALA A 138 -25.23 18.77 8.13
N TRP A 139 -25.08 18.89 9.45
CA TRP A 139 -26.11 19.40 10.35
C TRP A 139 -26.31 20.93 10.24
N TRP A 140 -25.48 21.63 9.45
CA TRP A 140 -25.51 23.09 9.35
C TRP A 140 -26.24 23.64 8.10
N GLN A 141 -26.68 22.81 7.14
CA GLN A 141 -27.24 23.30 5.86
C GLN A 141 -28.76 23.14 5.67
N THR A 142 -29.50 22.55 6.59
CA THR A 142 -30.97 22.43 6.48
C THR A 142 -31.76 23.65 6.96
N GLU A 143 -31.15 24.56 7.74
CA GLU A 143 -31.88 25.72 8.30
C GLU A 143 -32.01 26.89 7.30
N GLN A 144 -31.05 27.09 6.40
CA GLN A 144 -31.03 28.28 5.53
C GLN A 144 -32.08 28.24 4.41
N GLU A 145 -32.49 27.06 3.96
CA GLU A 145 -33.57 26.90 2.96
C GLU A 145 -34.97 27.16 3.55
N PHE A 146 -35.17 26.91 4.86
CA PHE A 146 -36.45 27.20 5.53
C PHE A 146 -36.67 28.69 5.79
N HIS A 147 -35.60 29.49 5.93
CA HIS A 147 -35.69 30.91 6.25
C HIS A 147 -35.76 31.85 5.03
N HIS A 148 -35.31 31.42 3.84
CA HIS A 148 -35.41 32.25 2.62
C HIS A 148 -36.80 32.23 1.96
N SER A 149 -37.66 31.25 2.27
CA SER A 149 -39.02 31.19 1.72
C SER A 149 -40.03 32.12 2.41
N LYS A 150 -39.68 32.80 3.52
CA LYS A 150 -40.63 33.62 4.30
C LYS A 150 -40.62 35.11 4.00
N HIS A 151 -39.76 35.60 3.10
CA HIS A 151 -39.70 37.05 2.77
C HIS A 151 -40.26 37.45 1.40
N SER A 152 -40.87 36.54 0.62
CA SER A 152 -41.48 36.87 -0.68
C SER A 152 -43.00 37.11 -0.63
N THR A 153 -43.48 37.84 0.37
CA THR A 153 -44.85 38.37 0.34
C THR A 153 -44.89 39.72 1.05
N THR A 154 -44.69 40.80 0.28
CA THR A 154 -45.62 41.95 0.16
C THR A 154 -44.96 43.10 -0.62
N SER A 155 -45.68 43.53 -1.66
CA SER A 155 -45.66 44.85 -2.34
C SER A 155 -45.14 44.89 -3.79
N LYS A 156 -46.10 44.87 -4.73
CA LYS A 156 -46.00 45.44 -6.08
C LYS A 156 -45.76 46.96 -5.98
N THR A 157 -45.02 47.56 -6.92
CA THR A 157 -45.43 48.74 -7.75
C THR A 157 -44.31 49.16 -8.73
N GLU A 158 -44.63 49.05 -10.03
CA GLU A 158 -44.34 49.95 -11.18
C GLU A 158 -42.93 50.15 -11.81
N LYS A 159 -42.91 49.95 -13.17
CA LYS A 159 -42.10 50.50 -14.31
C LYS A 159 -40.62 50.89 -14.09
N GLU A 160 -39.68 50.64 -15.01
CA GLU A 160 -39.64 51.00 -16.43
C GLU A 160 -38.35 50.40 -17.07
N ILE A 161 -38.29 50.22 -18.40
CA ILE A 161 -37.07 49.89 -19.16
C ILE A 161 -36.65 51.15 -19.95
N PRO A 162 -35.36 51.53 -19.99
CA PRO A 162 -34.64 51.47 -21.27
C PRO A 162 -33.17 50.97 -21.20
N SER A 163 -32.71 50.50 -22.36
CA SER A 163 -31.40 49.94 -22.77
C SER A 163 -30.35 51.04 -23.09
N PRO A 164 -29.20 50.81 -23.76
CA PRO A 164 -27.98 50.02 -23.47
C PRO A 164 -26.67 50.88 -23.54
N GLU A 165 -25.60 50.52 -22.80
CA GLU A 165 -24.17 50.88 -23.06
C GLU A 165 -23.36 50.45 -21.80
N THR A 166 -22.14 49.93 -21.77
CA THR A 166 -20.96 49.88 -22.65
C THR A 166 -20.09 48.69 -22.16
N ALA A 167 -19.36 48.01 -23.06
CA ALA A 167 -18.15 47.26 -22.68
C ALA A 167 -16.97 48.27 -22.59
N PRO A 168 -15.92 48.02 -21.78
CA PRO A 168 -14.73 47.41 -22.38
C PRO A 168 -13.89 46.47 -21.47
N THR A 169 -13.31 45.49 -22.15
CA THR A 169 -11.96 44.88 -22.06
C THR A 169 -11.00 45.13 -20.88
N ASP A 170 -10.39 44.01 -20.50
CA ASP A 170 -8.97 43.76 -20.21
C ASP A 170 -8.32 44.10 -18.85
N ALA A 171 -7.42 43.17 -18.53
CA ALA A 171 -6.21 43.28 -17.71
C ALA A 171 -6.33 43.16 -16.18
N ALA A 172 -5.91 41.97 -15.72
CA ALA A 172 -4.88 41.76 -14.70
C ALA A 172 -4.70 42.84 -13.62
N ALA A 173 -4.95 42.46 -12.36
CA ALA A 173 -3.90 42.32 -11.32
C ALA A 173 -4.52 42.25 -9.91
N THR A 174 -3.78 41.59 -9.02
CA THR A 174 -3.63 41.93 -7.58
C THR A 174 -4.44 41.12 -6.55
N ALA A 175 -3.79 40.04 -6.11
CA ALA A 175 -3.27 39.82 -4.74
C ALA A 175 -4.19 39.44 -3.57
N VAL A 176 -3.49 39.01 -2.49
CA VAL A 176 -3.88 38.76 -1.09
C VAL A 176 -4.21 37.28 -0.82
N ALA A 177 -3.54 36.52 0.07
CA ALA A 177 -2.49 36.78 1.06
C ALA A 177 -1.69 35.50 1.33
N LEU A 178 -0.41 35.72 1.64
CA LEU A 178 0.56 34.77 2.17
C LEU A 178 0.46 34.80 3.71
N SER A 179 0.30 33.64 4.36
CA SER A 179 0.58 33.48 5.78
C SER A 179 1.70 32.45 5.95
N THR A 180 2.85 32.98 6.38
CA THR A 180 4.07 32.28 6.80
C THR A 180 3.84 31.45 8.05
N VAL A 181 4.27 30.18 8.02
CA VAL A 181 4.79 29.47 9.20
C VAL A 181 6.21 29.02 8.85
N THR A 182 7.14 29.51 9.65
CA THR A 182 8.58 29.22 9.66
C THR A 182 8.87 27.78 10.05
N GLU A 183 9.75 27.12 9.29
CA GLU A 183 10.55 26.01 9.80
C GLU A 183 12.02 26.18 9.39
N GLU A 184 12.87 25.77 10.31
CA GLU A 184 14.26 26.14 10.51
C GLU A 184 15.21 25.37 9.59
N SER A 185 16.27 26.06 9.16
CA SER A 185 17.26 25.64 8.17
C SER A 185 18.32 24.68 8.74
N LEU A 186 18.57 23.57 8.02
CA LEU A 186 19.89 22.93 7.97
C LEU A 186 20.41 23.01 6.53
N HIS A 187 21.46 23.82 6.36
CA HIS A 187 22.18 24.06 5.12
C HIS A 187 23.06 22.84 4.77
N GLU A 188 22.79 22.19 3.64
CA GLU A 188 23.84 21.52 2.86
C GLU A 188 23.70 21.84 1.37
N ASN A 189 24.84 22.19 0.77
CA ASN A 189 25.01 22.73 -0.57
C ASN A 189 25.17 21.57 -1.59
N PRO A 190 24.44 21.52 -2.73
CA PRO A 190 24.60 20.42 -3.67
C PRO A 190 25.80 20.64 -4.58
N THR A 191 26.89 19.92 -4.31
CA THR A 191 28.00 19.75 -5.27
C THR A 191 27.57 18.88 -6.45
N SER A 192 27.91 19.32 -7.65
CA SER A 192 27.71 18.66 -8.94
C SER A 192 28.20 17.19 -8.98
N PRO A 193 27.50 16.28 -9.69
CA PRO A 193 27.88 14.87 -9.73
C PRO A 193 29.16 14.66 -10.55
N THR A 194 30.16 14.05 -9.91
CA THR A 194 31.43 13.63 -10.49
C THR A 194 31.25 12.39 -11.39
N LYS A 195 32.09 12.27 -12.42
CA LYS A 195 32.06 11.24 -13.47
C LYS A 195 32.12 9.79 -12.96
N ASP A 196 32.56 9.59 -11.72
CA ASP A 196 32.67 8.28 -11.09
C ASP A 196 31.30 7.65 -10.80
N ALA A 197 30.27 8.46 -10.52
CA ALA A 197 28.92 7.97 -10.25
C ALA A 197 28.24 7.34 -11.48
N PHE A 198 28.59 7.79 -12.68
CA PHE A 198 28.09 7.19 -13.94
C PHE A 198 28.75 5.84 -14.23
N GLN A 199 30.03 5.68 -13.85
CA GLN A 199 30.77 4.44 -14.06
C GLN A 199 30.25 3.32 -13.15
N ASP A 200 29.90 3.66 -11.91
CA ASP A 200 29.35 2.71 -10.93
C ASP A 200 27.94 2.22 -11.31
N GLU A 201 27.09 3.10 -11.86
CA GLU A 201 25.75 2.73 -12.33
C GLU A 201 25.80 1.81 -13.57
N GLU A 202 26.75 2.06 -14.49
CA GLU A 202 26.94 1.20 -15.66
C GLU A 202 27.48 -0.18 -15.28
N ASN A 203 28.38 -0.25 -14.30
CA ASN A 203 28.94 -1.52 -13.82
C ASN A 203 27.89 -2.35 -13.05
N ALA A 204 27.00 -1.70 -12.29
CA ALA A 204 25.87 -2.36 -11.63
C ALA A 204 24.87 -2.94 -12.64
N LYS A 205 24.57 -2.20 -13.73
CA LYS A 205 23.70 -2.68 -14.81
C LYS A 205 24.32 -3.87 -15.57
N ARG A 206 25.62 -3.84 -15.84
CA ARG A 206 26.33 -4.97 -16.48
C ARG A 206 26.36 -6.22 -15.58
N SER A 207 26.60 -6.06 -14.29
CA SER A 207 26.56 -7.18 -13.33
C SER A 207 25.17 -7.82 -13.25
N SER A 208 24.11 -6.99 -13.21
CA SER A 208 22.72 -7.47 -13.22
C SER A 208 22.35 -8.20 -14.52
N LEU A 209 22.88 -7.77 -15.67
CA LEU A 209 22.68 -8.42 -16.96
C LEU A 209 23.38 -9.78 -17.07
N VAL A 210 24.59 -9.89 -16.50
CA VAL A 210 25.32 -11.17 -16.43
C VAL A 210 24.57 -12.17 -15.55
N TRP A 211 24.10 -11.74 -14.38
CA TRP A 211 23.37 -12.61 -13.46
C TRP A 211 22.04 -13.12 -14.05
N ALA A 212 21.33 -12.27 -14.80
CA ALA A 212 20.10 -12.65 -15.50
C ALA A 212 20.35 -13.65 -16.65
N GLY A 213 21.49 -13.55 -17.34
CA GLY A 213 21.88 -14.51 -18.38
C GLY A 213 22.18 -15.90 -17.81
N ASP A 214 22.89 -15.95 -16.68
CA ASP A 214 23.21 -17.21 -16.00
C ASP A 214 21.95 -17.94 -15.48
N GLU A 215 20.94 -17.20 -15.00
CA GLU A 215 19.65 -17.79 -14.59
C GLU A 215 18.86 -18.37 -15.76
N GLU A 216 18.89 -17.71 -16.93
CA GLU A 216 18.21 -18.19 -18.13
C GLU A 216 18.86 -19.45 -18.70
N GLU A 217 20.20 -19.54 -18.67
CA GLU A 217 20.92 -20.74 -19.08
C GLU A 217 20.66 -21.92 -18.10
N ALA A 218 20.63 -21.65 -16.79
CA ALA A 218 20.33 -22.66 -15.78
C ALA A 218 18.89 -23.20 -15.91
N ARG A 219 17.92 -22.31 -16.18
CA ARG A 219 16.53 -22.69 -16.41
C ARG A 219 16.38 -23.58 -17.65
N ASN A 220 17.07 -23.25 -18.74
CA ASN A 220 17.00 -24.04 -19.98
C ASN A 220 17.61 -25.44 -19.81
N LYS A 221 18.76 -25.55 -19.12
CA LYS A 221 19.36 -26.86 -18.78
C LYS A 221 18.43 -27.73 -17.93
N TRP A 222 17.74 -27.13 -16.97
CA TRP A 222 16.78 -27.86 -16.13
C TRP A 222 15.58 -28.38 -16.92
N VAL A 223 15.08 -27.60 -17.89
CA VAL A 223 13.98 -28.01 -18.77
C VAL A 223 14.41 -29.15 -19.70
N GLU A 224 15.62 -29.08 -20.27
CA GLU A 224 16.17 -30.16 -21.09
C GLU A 224 16.33 -31.46 -20.29
N GLU A 225 16.85 -31.39 -19.07
CA GLU A 225 17.00 -32.57 -18.19
C GLU A 225 15.65 -33.18 -17.80
N LYS A 226 14.64 -32.34 -17.57
CA LYS A 226 13.25 -32.76 -17.31
C LYS A 226 12.64 -33.50 -18.50
N ASN A 227 12.83 -32.98 -19.70
CA ASN A 227 12.29 -33.59 -20.92
C ASN A 227 12.99 -34.92 -21.23
N ALA A 228 14.32 -34.99 -21.06
CA ALA A 228 15.07 -36.24 -21.26
C ALA A 228 14.60 -37.35 -20.31
N LYS A 229 14.38 -37.03 -19.03
CA LYS A 229 13.85 -38.00 -18.04
C LYS A 229 12.42 -38.44 -18.35
N GLN A 230 11.62 -37.58 -18.98
CA GLN A 230 10.27 -37.91 -19.37
C GLN A 230 10.23 -38.82 -20.62
N GLU A 231 11.15 -38.63 -21.56
CA GLU A 231 11.31 -39.52 -22.72
C GLU A 231 11.82 -40.91 -22.30
N GLU A 232 12.79 -40.98 -21.37
CA GLU A 232 13.29 -42.25 -20.82
C GLU A 232 12.17 -43.05 -20.12
N ALA A 233 11.34 -42.38 -19.31
CA ALA A 233 10.19 -43.02 -18.65
C ALA A 233 9.10 -43.49 -19.65
N LEU A 234 8.95 -42.82 -20.80
CA LEU A 234 8.02 -43.23 -21.85
C LEU A 234 8.56 -44.43 -22.65
N GLU A 235 9.88 -44.56 -22.80
CA GLU A 235 10.49 -45.72 -23.44
C GLU A 235 10.47 -46.96 -22.53
N GLU A 236 10.73 -46.82 -21.22
CA GLU A 236 10.58 -47.90 -20.24
C GLU A 236 9.13 -48.39 -20.13
N GLY A 237 8.15 -47.48 -20.17
CA GLY A 237 6.74 -47.86 -20.18
C GLY A 237 6.29 -48.59 -21.46
N ARG A 238 7.05 -48.48 -22.57
CA ARG A 238 6.74 -49.15 -23.84
C ARG A 238 7.33 -50.56 -23.92
N THR A 239 8.42 -50.84 -23.21
CA THR A 239 9.07 -52.16 -23.19
C THR A 239 8.41 -53.13 -22.23
N GLU A 240 7.71 -52.66 -21.19
CA GLU A 240 6.95 -53.52 -20.27
C GLU A 240 5.57 -53.98 -20.81
N SER A 241 5.12 -53.44 -21.95
CA SER A 241 3.81 -53.75 -22.57
C SER A 241 3.90 -54.68 -23.80
N SER A 242 5.06 -55.29 -24.08
CA SER A 242 5.24 -56.35 -25.11
C SER A 242 5.75 -57.63 -24.49
#